data_AF-A0A918PR14-F1
#
_entry.id   AF-A0A918PR14-F1
#
_cell.length_a   1.000
_cell.length_b   1.000
_cell.length_c   1.000
_cell.angle_alpha   90.00
_cell.angle_beta   90.00
_cell.angle_gamma   90.00
#
_symmetry.space_group_name_H-M   'P 1'
#
loop_
_entity.id
_entity.type
_entity.pdbx_description
1 polymer ?
#
loop_
_entity_poly.entity_id
_entity_poly.type
_entity_poly.pdbx_seq_one_letter_code
_entity_poly.pdbx_strand_id
1 'polypeptide(L)'
;MKISSAGATEVAVPVVVRDLTPAERAAYSRPESWGDDEAWSSTASAAMTSLWIAERHLALLCDEALHAPVHAYGRALNQAVWREIGDIEVNEHLEEHKAAFMAAARANLASSGLVSTIGS
;
A
#
# COMPACT_ATOMS: atom_id res chain seq x y z
N MET A 1 2.77 19.43 21.11
CA MET A 1 2.74 19.53 19.65
C MET A 1 1.49 18.77 19.18
N LYS A 2 0.40 19.48 18.88
CA LYS A 2 -0.83 18.86 18.34
C LYS A 2 -0.68 18.84 16.82
N ILE A 3 -0.48 17.66 16.25
CA ILE A 3 -0.62 17.47 14.81
C ILE A 3 -2.14 17.42 14.59
N SER A 4 -2.70 18.40 13.88
CA SER A 4 -4.11 18.35 13.46
C SER A 4 -4.32 17.10 12.60
N SER A 5 -5.47 16.41 12.69
CA SER A 5 -5.67 15.15 11.94
C SER A 5 -5.45 15.34 10.42
N ALA A 6 -5.79 16.50 9.87
CA ALA A 6 -5.49 16.89 8.49
C ALA A 6 -3.99 16.77 8.14
N GLY A 7 -3.09 17.23 9.02
CA GLY A 7 -1.64 17.14 8.80
C GLY A 7 -1.07 15.73 8.99
N ALA A 8 -1.75 14.86 9.74
CA ALA A 8 -1.36 13.46 9.87
C ALA A 8 -1.71 12.66 8.60
N THR A 9 -2.87 12.93 8.00
CA THR A 9 -3.33 12.32 6.75
C THR A 9 -2.47 12.72 5.54
N GLU A 10 -2.05 13.99 5.48
CA GLU A 10 -1.21 14.54 4.39
C GLU A 10 0.17 13.87 4.28
N VAL A 11 0.65 13.27 5.38
CA VAL A 11 1.94 12.55 5.43
C VAL A 11 1.77 11.05 5.29
N ALA A 12 0.71 10.47 5.86
CA ALA A 12 0.55 9.01 5.93
C ALA A 12 0.18 8.36 4.59
N VAL A 13 -0.67 8.98 3.77
CA VAL A 13 -1.05 8.42 2.45
C VAL A 13 0.15 8.34 1.49
N PRO A 14 0.99 9.39 1.33
CA PRO A 14 2.20 9.30 0.52
C PRO A 14 3.22 8.26 1.01
N VAL A 15 3.34 8.07 2.34
CA VAL A 15 4.24 7.06 2.91
C VAL A 15 3.82 5.64 2.52
N VAL A 16 2.52 5.33 2.58
CA VAL A 16 2.02 4.02 2.13
C VAL A 16 2.24 3.83 0.63
N VAL A 17 1.97 4.83 -0.20
CA VAL A 17 2.20 4.75 -1.66
C VAL A 17 3.69 4.49 -1.98
N ARG A 18 4.60 5.15 -1.25
CA ARG A 18 6.04 4.90 -1.37
C ARG A 18 6.38 3.44 -1.07
N ASP A 19 5.80 2.86 -0.02
CA ASP A 19 6.13 1.52 0.45
C ASP A 19 5.42 0.41 -0.35
N LEU A 20 4.34 0.73 -1.07
CA LEU A 20 3.69 -0.16 -2.06
C LEU A 20 4.58 -0.42 -3.28
N THR A 21 5.37 0.56 -3.73
CA THR A 21 6.17 0.43 -4.96
C THR A 21 7.27 -0.64 -4.88
N PRO A 22 8.08 -0.72 -3.79
CA PRO A 22 9.01 -1.83 -3.61
C PRO A 22 8.33 -3.20 -3.55
N ALA A 23 7.14 -3.29 -2.94
CA ALA A 23 6.37 -4.54 -2.88
C ALA A 23 5.86 -4.96 -4.27
N GLU A 24 5.34 -4.02 -5.07
CA GLU A 24 4.99 -4.25 -6.47
C GLU A 24 6.20 -4.76 -7.25
N ARG A 25 7.36 -4.10 -7.12
CA ARG A 25 8.60 -4.53 -7.80
C ARG A 25 8.99 -5.96 -7.41
N ALA A 26 8.92 -6.29 -6.13
CA ALA A 26 9.24 -7.64 -5.64
C ALA A 26 8.31 -8.70 -6.24
N ALA A 27 7.03 -8.38 -6.45
CA ALA A 27 6.07 -9.27 -7.10
C ALA A 27 6.42 -9.47 -8.59
N TYR A 28 6.71 -8.40 -9.33
CA TYR A 28 7.08 -8.47 -10.75
C TYR A 28 8.44 -9.15 -11.00
N SER A 29 9.37 -9.03 -10.06
CA SER A 29 10.71 -9.60 -10.19
C SER A 29 10.85 -10.95 -9.49
N ARG A 30 9.73 -11.59 -9.13
CA ARG A 30 9.76 -12.86 -8.41
C ARG A 30 10.40 -13.95 -9.30
N PRO A 31 11.41 -14.69 -8.79
CA PRO A 31 11.95 -15.86 -9.49
C PRO A 31 10.88 -16.94 -9.68
N GLU A 32 10.93 -17.65 -10.82
CA GLU A 32 10.01 -18.76 -11.10
C GLU A 32 10.06 -19.84 -10.01
N SER A 33 11.26 -20.18 -9.56
CA SER A 33 11.55 -21.19 -8.54
C SER A 33 11.81 -20.56 -7.16
N TRP A 34 11.16 -21.12 -6.14
CA TRP A 34 11.32 -20.65 -4.77
C TRP A 34 12.69 -20.99 -4.19
N GLY A 35 13.34 -20.01 -3.56
CA GLY A 35 14.63 -20.21 -2.89
C GLY A 35 15.86 -20.08 -3.78
N ASP A 36 15.67 -19.81 -5.07
CA ASP A 36 16.77 -19.67 -6.03
C ASP A 36 17.50 -18.32 -5.94
N ASP A 37 16.90 -17.34 -5.26
CA ASP A 37 17.49 -16.02 -5.08
C ASP A 37 17.31 -15.50 -3.65
N GLU A 38 18.36 -15.70 -2.85
CA GLU A 38 18.44 -15.19 -1.48
C GLU A 38 18.45 -13.65 -1.44
N ALA A 39 19.04 -12.99 -2.45
CA ALA A 39 19.10 -11.53 -2.53
C ALA A 39 17.71 -10.94 -2.83
N TRP A 40 16.96 -11.55 -3.75
CA TRP A 40 15.57 -11.21 -3.99
C TRP A 40 14.73 -11.42 -2.74
N SER A 41 14.80 -12.60 -2.10
CA SER A 41 13.94 -12.91 -0.95
C SER A 41 14.22 -12.00 0.26
N SER A 42 15.47 -11.60 0.48
CA SER A 42 15.84 -10.60 1.48
C SER A 42 15.25 -9.22 1.16
N THR A 43 15.36 -8.79 -0.10
CA THR A 43 14.80 -7.51 -0.57
C THR A 43 13.27 -7.49 -0.50
N ALA A 44 12.62 -8.57 -0.92
CA ALA A 44 11.17 -8.76 -0.86
C ALA A 44 10.66 -8.77 0.60
N SER A 45 11.40 -9.42 1.51
CA SER A 45 11.09 -9.41 2.94
C SER A 45 11.15 -8.01 3.54
N ALA A 46 12.18 -7.24 3.19
CA ALA A 46 12.32 -5.85 3.63
C ALA A 46 11.17 -4.99 3.09
N ALA A 47 10.86 -5.10 1.79
CA ALA A 47 9.76 -4.37 1.16
C ALA A 47 8.40 -4.65 1.79
N MET A 48 8.06 -5.93 1.99
CA MET A 48 6.79 -6.32 2.62
C MET A 48 6.72 -5.87 4.08
N THR A 49 7.83 -5.93 4.82
CA THR A 49 7.88 -5.45 6.20
C THR A 49 7.61 -3.95 6.27
N SER A 50 8.24 -3.15 5.41
CA SER A 50 8.00 -1.72 5.31
C SER A 50 6.53 -1.42 4.97
N LEU A 51 5.94 -2.14 4.01
CA LEU A 51 4.52 -2.01 3.67
C LEU A 51 3.61 -2.26 4.89
N TRP A 52 3.84 -3.32 5.65
CA TRP A 52 3.03 -3.61 6.83
C TRP A 52 3.18 -2.59 7.97
N ILE A 53 4.34 -1.94 8.07
CA ILE A 53 4.54 -0.83 9.01
C ILE A 53 3.75 0.39 8.52
N ALA A 54 3.84 0.71 7.23
CA ALA A 54 3.13 1.82 6.62
C ALA A 54 1.60 1.66 6.72
N GLU A 55 1.08 0.46 6.47
CA GLU A 55 -0.34 0.13 6.66
C GLU A 55 -0.81 0.43 8.08
N ARG A 56 -0.04 0.01 9.11
CA ARG A 56 -0.38 0.29 10.51
C ARG A 56 -0.34 1.79 10.82
N HIS A 57 0.59 2.55 10.23
CA HIS A 57 0.59 4.00 10.39
C HIS A 57 -0.63 4.64 9.73
N LEU A 58 -1.01 4.21 8.53
CA LEU A 58 -2.25 4.66 7.89
C LEU A 58 -3.45 4.34 8.77
N ALA A 59 -3.53 3.15 9.34
CA ALA A 59 -4.63 2.76 10.21
C ALA A 59 -4.75 3.59 11.51
N LEU A 60 -3.64 4.20 11.95
CA LEU A 60 -3.61 5.05 13.14
C LEU A 60 -3.86 6.54 12.84
N LEU A 61 -3.57 6.99 11.62
CA LEU A 61 -3.47 8.41 11.27
C LEU A 61 -4.51 8.87 10.25
N CYS A 62 -5.13 7.94 9.52
CA CYS A 62 -6.04 8.22 8.44
C CYS A 62 -7.48 7.76 8.76
N ASP A 63 -8.40 8.13 7.88
CA ASP A 63 -9.80 7.73 7.96
C ASP A 63 -9.97 6.20 7.79
N GLU A 64 -10.89 5.63 8.56
CA GLU A 64 -11.19 4.18 8.54
C GLU A 64 -11.60 3.67 7.15
N ALA A 65 -12.15 4.53 6.30
CA ALA A 65 -12.47 4.21 4.91
C ALA A 65 -11.25 3.73 4.10
N LEU A 66 -10.03 4.03 4.53
CA LEU A 66 -8.80 3.57 3.87
C LEU A 66 -8.34 2.19 4.32
N HIS A 67 -8.80 1.69 5.48
CA HIS A 67 -8.25 0.48 6.10
C HIS A 67 -8.51 -0.77 5.25
N ALA A 68 -9.76 -1.00 4.86
CA ALA A 68 -10.09 -2.20 4.08
C ALA A 68 -9.41 -2.20 2.69
N PRO A 69 -9.42 -1.10 1.90
CA PRO A 69 -8.74 -1.06 0.62
C PRO A 69 -7.22 -1.25 0.71
N VAL A 70 -6.52 -0.60 1.66
CA VAL A 70 -5.06 -0.78 1.81
C VAL A 70 -4.72 -2.20 2.24
N HIS A 71 -5.51 -2.78 3.14
CA HIS A 71 -5.29 -4.14 3.62
C HIS A 71 -5.49 -5.17 2.50
N ALA A 72 -6.57 -5.04 1.73
CA ALA A 72 -6.82 -5.89 0.57
C ALA A 72 -5.67 -5.81 -0.44
N TYR A 73 -5.18 -4.60 -0.70
CA TYR A 73 -4.08 -4.44 -1.64
C TYR A 73 -2.77 -5.04 -1.12
N GLY A 74 -2.42 -4.80 0.15
CA GLY A 74 -1.25 -5.42 0.77
C GLY A 74 -1.31 -6.95 0.79
N ARG A 75 -2.51 -7.53 1.01
CA ARG A 75 -2.73 -8.98 0.97
C ARG A 75 -2.51 -9.57 -0.41
N ALA A 76 -3.01 -8.92 -1.45
CA ALA A 76 -2.77 -9.34 -2.84
C ALA A 76 -1.30 -9.25 -3.22
N LEU A 77 -0.61 -8.18 -2.82
CA LEU A 77 0.85 -8.08 -2.97
C LEU A 77 1.57 -9.21 -2.25
N ASN A 78 1.18 -9.52 -1.01
CA ASN A 78 1.76 -10.63 -0.26
C ASN A 78 1.56 -11.97 -0.97
N GLN A 79 0.39 -12.17 -1.59
CA GLN A 79 0.12 -13.35 -2.39
C GLN A 79 1.04 -13.38 -3.62
N ALA A 80 1.09 -12.32 -4.42
CA ALA A 80 1.95 -12.26 -5.61
C ALA A 80 3.45 -12.45 -5.30
N VAL A 81 3.93 -11.91 -4.17
CA VAL A 81 5.33 -12.04 -3.75
C VAL A 81 5.64 -13.45 -3.25
N TRP A 82 4.78 -14.06 -2.45
CA TRP A 82 5.14 -15.27 -1.69
C TRP A 82 4.38 -16.54 -2.07
N ARG A 83 3.35 -16.44 -2.91
CA ARG A 83 2.46 -17.55 -3.26
C ARG A 83 2.28 -17.60 -4.77
N GLU A 84 2.05 -18.78 -5.32
CA GLU A 84 1.60 -18.88 -6.70
C GLU A 84 0.23 -18.19 -6.85
N ILE A 85 0.10 -17.36 -7.88
CA ILE A 85 -1.14 -16.69 -8.29
C ILE A 85 -1.81 -17.41 -9.47
N GLY A 86 -1.32 -18.62 -9.80
CA GLY A 86 -1.70 -19.36 -11.00
C GLY A 86 -1.14 -18.71 -12.27
N ASP A 87 -1.81 -18.96 -13.39
CA ASP A 87 -1.46 -18.42 -14.72
C ASP A 87 -1.94 -16.96 -14.91
N ILE A 88 -2.16 -16.23 -13.81
CA ILE A 88 -2.63 -14.85 -13.84
C ILE A 88 -1.42 -13.92 -13.81
N GLU A 89 -1.41 -12.92 -14.68
CA GLU A 89 -0.38 -11.89 -14.68
C GLU A 89 -0.42 -11.09 -13.37
N VAL A 90 0.75 -10.71 -12.84
CA VAL A 90 0.84 -9.92 -11.59
C VAL A 90 0.00 -8.64 -11.69
N ASN A 91 -0.03 -7.98 -12.86
CA ASN A 91 -0.85 -6.79 -13.04
C ASN A 91 -2.35 -7.10 -12.90
N GLU A 92 -2.84 -8.14 -13.56
CA GLU A 92 -4.24 -8.55 -13.52
C GLU A 92 -4.67 -8.94 -12.10
N HIS A 93 -3.81 -9.66 -11.38
CA HIS A 93 -4.07 -10.03 -9.99
C HIS A 93 -4.18 -8.81 -9.04
N LEU A 94 -3.47 -7.73 -9.33
CA LEU A 94 -3.37 -6.56 -8.46
C LEU A 94 -4.32 -5.42 -8.85
N GLU A 95 -4.80 -5.37 -10.09
CA GLU A 95 -5.45 -4.20 -10.68
C GLU A 95 -6.67 -3.73 -9.86
N GLU A 96 -7.59 -4.63 -9.53
CA GLU A 96 -8.81 -4.28 -8.80
C GLU A 96 -8.49 -3.70 -7.41
N HIS A 97 -7.55 -4.33 -6.69
CA HIS A 97 -7.17 -3.90 -5.35
C HIS A 97 -6.42 -2.57 -5.36
N LYS A 98 -5.51 -2.39 -6.33
CA LYS A 98 -4.80 -1.13 -6.56
C LYS A 98 -5.77 -0.01 -6.88
N ALA A 99 -6.73 -0.25 -7.78
CA ALA A 99 -7.73 0.74 -8.15
C ALA A 99 -8.62 1.14 -6.96
N ALA A 100 -9.07 0.17 -6.16
CA ALA A 100 -9.87 0.44 -4.96
C ALA A 100 -9.12 1.30 -3.94
N PHE A 101 -7.86 0.97 -3.65
CA PHE A 101 -7.03 1.77 -2.73
C PHE A 101 -6.81 3.19 -3.27
N MET A 102 -6.44 3.34 -4.55
CA MET A 102 -6.21 4.66 -5.15
C MET A 102 -7.47 5.53 -5.15
N ALA A 103 -8.64 4.94 -5.39
CA ALA A 103 -9.93 5.64 -5.33
C ALA A 103 -10.23 6.14 -3.91
N ALA A 104 -10.04 5.29 -2.89
CA ALA A 104 -10.24 5.66 -1.49
C ALA A 104 -9.24 6.75 -1.04
N ALA A 105 -7.96 6.60 -1.40
CA ALA A 105 -6.91 7.59 -1.12
C ALA A 105 -7.25 8.95 -1.71
N ARG A 106 -7.70 9.00 -2.97
CA ARG A 106 -8.10 10.25 -3.63
C ARG A 106 -9.30 10.91 -2.94
N ALA A 107 -10.32 10.13 -2.58
CA ALA A 107 -11.49 10.64 -1.87
C ALA A 107 -11.15 11.20 -0.49
N ASN A 108 -10.26 10.52 0.24
CA ASN A 108 -9.79 10.97 1.54
C ASN A 108 -8.99 12.27 1.44
N LEU A 109 -8.05 12.38 0.49
CA LEU A 109 -7.28 13.61 0.24
C LEU A 109 -8.17 14.79 -0.15
N ALA A 110 -9.17 14.58 -1.01
CA ALA A 110 -10.14 15.61 -1.39
C ALA A 110 -10.96 16.11 -0.19
N SER A 111 -11.32 15.20 0.72
CA SER A 111 -12.09 15.53 1.93
C SER A 111 -11.24 16.29 2.96
N SER A 112 -9.97 15.92 3.12
CA SER A 112 -9.04 16.64 3.99
C SER A 112 -8.67 18.03 3.45
N GLY A 113 -8.62 18.21 2.12
CA GLY A 113 -8.38 19.52 1.49
C GLY A 113 -9.57 20.48 1.57
N LEU A 114 -10.80 19.97 1.48
CA LEU A 114 -12.02 20.78 1.56
C LEU A 114 -12.23 21.46 2.92
N VAL A 115 -11.76 20.87 4.02
CA VAL A 115 -11.82 21.48 5.36
C VAL A 115 -10.94 22.73 5.43
N SER A 116 -9.89 22.84 4.62
CA SER A 116 -8.98 23.99 4.64
C SER A 116 -9.48 25.21 3.87
N THR A 117 -10.49 25.07 3.00
CA THR A 117 -11.01 26.18 2.15
C THR A 117 -12.22 26.91 2.76
N ILE A 118 -12.90 26.31 3.75
CA ILE A 118 -14.13 26.89 4.35
C ILE A 118 -13.81 27.69 5.63
N GLY A 119 -12.53 27.75 6.04
CA GLY A 119 -12.08 28.37 7.29
C GLY A 119 -11.03 29.48 7.14
N SER A 120 -11.12 30.33 6.10
CA SER A 120 -10.29 31.54 5.97
C SER A 120 -11.14 32.75 5.58
#